data_AF-A0A9D6KTH5-F1
#
_entry.id   AF-A0A9D6KTH5-F1
#
_cell.length_a   1.000
_cell.length_b   1.000
_cell.length_c   1.000
_cell.angle_alpha   90.00
_cell.angle_beta   90.00
_cell.angle_gamma   90.00
#
_symmetry.space_group_name_H-M   'P 1'
#
loop_
_entity.id
_entity.type
_entity.pdbx_description
1 polymer ?
#
loop_
_entity_poly.entity_id
_entity_poly.type
_entity_poly.pdbx_seq_one_letter_code
_entity_poly.pdbx_strand_id
1 'polypeptide(L)'
;MSLAHEHAERPAGFAGIAAFAYAGLTYVFFFGTFVYAIGFIAGVPLLPKTIDTGPQTPVVMAVLINVLLLGLLVGRTFEPPSFKTPGLYKHVRHPIYLGFVIAFWSAPHMTLGHLLFAIGGTGYILVGIFLEERDLVAHFGQKYREYQMRVPMLLPFGGKRG
;
A
#
# COMPACT_ATOMS: atom_id res chain seq x y z
N MET A 1 -8.27 32.72 41.45
CA MET A 1 -6.91 32.50 42.00
C MET A 1 -6.67 30.99 41.95
N SER A 2 -6.26 30.51 40.77
CA SER A 2 -4.88 30.12 40.41
C SER A 2 -4.61 28.66 40.82
N LEU A 3 -4.91 27.73 39.92
CA LEU A 3 -3.94 26.97 39.10
C LEU A 3 -3.14 25.93 39.91
N ALA A 4 -3.46 24.65 39.70
CA ALA A 4 -2.51 23.68 39.13
C ALA A 4 -3.16 22.28 39.14
N HIS A 5 -3.67 21.87 37.97
CA HIS A 5 -3.83 20.45 37.67
C HIS A 5 -2.43 19.86 37.57
N GLU A 6 -1.98 19.20 38.63
CA GLU A 6 -0.73 18.43 38.63
C GLU A 6 -0.97 17.14 37.83
N HIS A 7 -0.74 17.22 36.52
CA HIS A 7 -0.60 16.05 35.67
C HIS A 7 0.71 15.36 36.07
N ALA A 8 0.61 14.40 36.99
CA ALA A 8 1.71 13.49 37.31
C ALA A 8 2.15 12.77 36.04
N GLU A 9 3.32 13.13 35.51
CA GLU A 9 3.95 12.43 34.40
C GLU A 9 4.22 10.98 34.83
N ARG A 10 3.52 10.03 34.20
CA ARG A 10 3.76 8.62 34.44
C ARG A 10 5.17 8.28 33.98
N PRO A 11 6.03 7.66 34.83
CA PRO A 11 7.36 7.27 34.40
C PRO A 11 7.26 6.36 33.19
N ALA A 12 8.12 6.58 32.18
CA ALA A 12 8.15 5.77 30.97
C ALA A 12 8.36 4.30 31.36
N GLY A 13 7.30 3.50 31.30
CA GLY A 13 7.39 2.07 31.55
C GLY A 13 8.28 1.39 30.52
N PHE A 14 8.72 0.16 30.80
CA PHE A 14 9.55 -0.65 29.90
C PHE A 14 9.03 -0.67 28.44
N ALA A 15 7.70 -0.69 28.26
CA ALA A 15 7.05 -0.60 26.94
C ALA A 15 7.30 0.75 26.22
N GLY A 16 7.35 1.88 26.95
CA GLY A 16 7.64 3.19 26.36
C GLY A 16 9.09 3.33 25.91
N ILE A 17 10.03 2.79 26.70
CA ILE A 17 11.46 2.75 26.35
C ILE A 17 11.66 1.84 25.12
N ALA A 18 11.02 0.66 25.11
CA ALA A 18 11.08 -0.25 23.97
C ALA A 18 10.46 0.37 22.70
N ALA A 19 9.32 1.06 22.81
CA ALA A 19 8.69 1.74 21.68
C ALA A 19 9.56 2.89 21.14
N PHE A 20 10.20 3.67 22.01
CA PHE A 20 11.12 4.73 21.62
C PHE A 20 12.37 4.18 20.94
N ALA A 21 12.97 3.11 21.49
CA ALA A 21 14.12 2.43 20.90
C ALA A 21 13.78 1.83 19.53
N TYR A 22 12.61 1.19 19.42
CA TYR A 22 12.08 0.67 18.17
C TYR A 22 11.88 1.79 17.14
N ALA A 23 11.20 2.88 17.52
CA ALA A 23 10.98 4.02 16.63
C ALA A 23 12.30 4.63 16.16
N GLY A 24 13.28 4.78 17.06
CA GLY A 24 14.62 5.25 16.70
C GLY A 24 15.31 4.33 15.68
N LEU A 25 15.29 3.01 15.91
CA LEU A 25 15.87 2.04 15.00
C LEU A 25 15.18 2.04 13.63
N THR A 26 13.84 2.04 13.60
CA THR A 26 13.06 2.10 12.37
C THR A 26 13.33 3.39 11.60
N TYR A 27 13.42 4.53 12.29
CA TYR A 27 13.71 5.80 11.66
C TYR A 27 15.11 5.84 11.06
N VAL A 28 16.13 5.36 11.78
CA VAL A 28 17.51 5.27 11.26
C VAL A 28 17.59 4.33 10.06
N PHE A 29 16.95 3.17 10.12
CA PHE A 29 16.91 2.23 9.01
C PHE A 29 16.21 2.82 7.77
N PHE A 30 15.05 3.44 7.97
CA PHE A 30 14.29 4.09 6.91
C PHE A 30 15.09 5.24 6.29
N PHE A 31 15.66 6.12 7.12
CA PHE A 31 16.45 7.26 6.68
C PHE A 31 17.70 6.80 5.91
N GLY A 32 18.41 5.79 6.42
CA GLY A 32 19.56 5.20 5.73
C GLY A 32 19.17 4.60 4.37
N THR A 33 18.04 3.87 4.31
CA THR A 33 17.50 3.32 3.06
C THR A 33 17.12 4.45 2.08
N PHE A 34 16.53 5.53 2.58
CA PHE A 34 16.12 6.67 1.75
C PHE A 34 17.33 7.43 1.18
N VAL A 35 18.34 7.72 2.00
CA VAL A 35 19.60 8.33 1.57
C VAL A 35 20.34 7.43 0.58
N TYR A 36 20.36 6.11 0.83
CA TYR A 36 20.92 5.14 -0.12
C TYR A 36 20.15 5.18 -1.45
N ALA A 37 18.83 5.24 -1.45
CA ALA A 37 18.02 5.33 -2.66
C ALA A 37 18.32 6.62 -3.46
N ILE A 38 18.47 7.76 -2.78
CA ILE A 38 18.88 9.02 -3.42
C ILE A 38 20.25 8.84 -4.07
N GLY A 39 21.24 8.31 -3.34
CA GLY A 39 22.58 8.12 -3.90
C GLY A 39 22.59 7.09 -5.05
N PHE A 40 21.73 6.06 -4.98
CA PHE A 40 21.59 5.03 -6.00
C PHE A 40 21.09 5.64 -7.31
N ILE A 41 20.07 6.51 -7.23
CA ILE A 41 19.50 7.22 -8.39
C ILE A 41 20.45 8.32 -8.88
N ALA A 42 21.08 9.06 -7.97
CA ALA A 42 21.95 10.19 -8.31
C ALA A 42 23.34 9.77 -8.81
N GLY A 43 23.66 8.48 -8.86
CA GLY A 43 24.95 8.00 -9.35
C GLY A 43 26.12 8.34 -8.41
N VAL A 44 25.88 8.44 -7.10
CA VAL A 44 26.92 8.86 -6.14
C VAL A 44 28.07 7.83 -6.10
N PRO A 45 29.33 8.20 -6.41
CA PRO A 45 30.44 7.26 -6.51
C PRO A 45 30.79 6.49 -5.23
N LEU A 46 30.31 6.95 -4.08
CA LEU A 46 30.50 6.27 -2.79
C LEU A 46 29.64 5.01 -2.65
N LEU A 47 28.59 4.83 -3.46
CA LEU A 47 27.72 3.67 -3.35
C LEU A 47 28.27 2.48 -4.16
N PRO A 48 28.25 1.25 -3.61
CA PRO A 48 28.72 0.06 -4.30
C PRO A 48 27.97 -0.25 -5.62
N LYS A 49 26.70 0.16 -5.71
CA LYS A 49 25.87 0.06 -6.90
C LYS A 49 25.02 1.30 -7.03
N THR A 50 24.91 1.80 -8.25
CA THR A 50 24.02 2.90 -8.65
C THR A 50 23.11 2.43 -9.78
N ILE A 51 22.15 3.26 -10.18
CA ILE A 51 21.24 2.98 -11.29
C ILE A 51 21.98 2.69 -12.60
N ASP A 52 23.15 3.30 -12.78
CA ASP A 52 23.99 3.15 -13.97
C ASP A 52 25.03 2.03 -13.83
N THR A 53 25.07 1.33 -12.69
CA THR A 53 25.99 0.20 -12.47
C THR A 53 25.40 -1.10 -13.00
N GLY A 54 25.55 -1.32 -14.30
CA GLY A 54 25.19 -2.57 -14.98
C GLY A 54 26.09 -2.87 -16.17
N PRO A 55 26.09 -4.11 -16.69
CA PRO A 55 26.76 -4.41 -17.96
C PRO A 55 26.22 -3.49 -19.06
N GLN A 56 27.07 -2.61 -19.58
CA GLN A 56 26.70 -1.76 -20.71
C GLN A 56 26.63 -2.65 -21.95
N THR A 57 25.42 -3.12 -22.27
CA THR A 57 25.19 -3.85 -23.51
C THR A 57 25.16 -2.85 -24.67
N PRO A 58 25.70 -3.19 -25.85
CA PRO A 58 25.57 -2.35 -27.02
C PRO A 58 24.10 -2.02 -27.28
N VAL A 59 23.79 -0.76 -27.62
CA VAL A 59 22.41 -0.31 -27.90
C VAL A 59 21.73 -1.21 -28.93
N VAL A 60 22.48 -1.69 -29.92
CA VAL A 60 22.01 -2.65 -30.92
C VAL A 60 21.45 -3.92 -30.28
N MET A 61 22.13 -4.48 -29.27
CA MET A 61 21.62 -5.68 -28.57
C MET A 61 20.37 -5.40 -27.76
N ALA A 62 20.30 -4.26 -27.06
CA ALA A 62 19.08 -3.87 -26.35
C ALA A 62 17.88 -3.71 -27.29
N VAL A 63 18.10 -3.08 -28.46
CA VAL A 63 17.07 -2.93 -29.50
C VAL A 63 16.66 -4.28 -30.07
N LEU A 64 17.62 -5.16 -30.38
CA LEU A 64 17.34 -6.50 -30.89
C LEU A 64 16.51 -7.32 -29.90
N ILE A 65 16.87 -7.32 -28.62
CA ILE A 65 16.10 -8.02 -27.56
C ILE A 65 14.68 -7.47 -27.49
N ASN A 66 14.51 -6.15 -27.45
CA ASN A 66 13.19 -5.54 -27.37
C ASN A 66 12.34 -5.83 -28.61
N VAL A 67 12.90 -5.73 -29.82
CA VAL A 67 12.19 -6.04 -31.07
C VAL A 67 11.84 -7.52 -31.15
N LEU A 68 12.75 -8.40 -30.71
CA LEU A 68 12.49 -9.84 -30.65
C LEU A 68 11.37 -10.15 -29.66
N LEU A 69 11.41 -9.59 -28.44
CA LEU A 69 10.36 -9.77 -27.44
C LEU A 69 9.02 -9.25 -27.94
N LEU A 70 8.99 -8.05 -28.53
CA LEU A 70 7.79 -7.50 -29.12
C LEU A 70 7.28 -8.39 -30.25
N GLY A 71 8.13 -8.82 -31.18
CA GLY A 71 7.77 -9.74 -32.26
C GLY A 71 7.22 -11.08 -31.77
N LEU A 72 7.80 -11.64 -30.69
CA LEU A 72 7.34 -12.88 -30.05
C LEU A 72 5.99 -12.72 -29.34
N LEU A 73 5.69 -11.52 -28.83
CA LEU A 73 4.47 -11.21 -28.08
C LEU A 73 3.36 -10.65 -28.97
N VAL A 74 3.69 -10.10 -30.14
CA VAL A 74 2.71 -9.61 -31.13
C VAL A 74 1.83 -10.79 -31.57
N GLY A 75 0.52 -10.60 -31.47
CA GLY A 75 -0.47 -11.62 -31.83
C GLY A 75 -0.71 -12.70 -30.76
N ARG A 76 0.00 -12.68 -29.63
CA ARG A 76 -0.39 -13.49 -28.47
C ARG A 76 -1.68 -12.89 -27.89
N THR A 77 -2.75 -13.69 -27.90
CA THR A 77 -3.96 -13.35 -27.16
C THR A 77 -3.64 -13.46 -25.67
N PHE A 78 -3.48 -12.32 -24.99
CA PHE A 78 -3.58 -12.30 -23.55
C PHE A 78 -5.01 -12.69 -23.21
N GLU A 79 -5.21 -13.91 -22.67
CA GLU A 79 -6.51 -14.25 -22.12
C GLU A 79 -6.81 -13.24 -21.01
N PRO A 80 -7.90 -12.47 -21.11
CA PRO A 80 -8.24 -11.51 -20.09
C PRO A 80 -8.37 -12.28 -18.76
N PRO A 81 -7.73 -11.79 -17.68
CA PRO A 81 -7.70 -12.50 -16.41
C PRO A 81 -9.13 -12.83 -15.98
N SER A 82 -9.42 -14.13 -15.83
CA SER A 82 -10.76 -14.58 -15.45
C SER A 82 -11.11 -14.06 -14.05
N PHE A 83 -12.31 -13.50 -13.90
CA PHE A 83 -12.81 -13.02 -12.62
C PHE A 83 -12.92 -14.17 -11.63
N LYS A 84 -12.09 -14.17 -10.59
CA LYS A 84 -12.08 -15.17 -9.52
C LYS A 84 -12.19 -14.48 -8.17
N THR A 85 -13.01 -15.03 -7.27
CA THR A 85 -13.23 -14.52 -5.91
C THR A 85 -12.86 -15.57 -4.86
N PRO A 86 -11.57 -15.94 -4.73
CA PRO A 86 -11.14 -16.94 -3.76
C PRO A 86 -11.22 -16.42 -2.31
N GLY A 87 -11.59 -17.29 -1.37
CA GLY A 87 -11.43 -17.05 0.07
C GLY A 87 -12.15 -15.80 0.61
N LEU A 88 -11.37 -14.82 1.10
CA LEU A 88 -11.85 -13.62 1.80
C LEU A 88 -12.74 -12.72 0.92
N TYR A 89 -12.50 -12.73 -0.40
CA TYR A 89 -13.29 -11.97 -1.37
C TYR A 89 -14.77 -12.42 -1.42
N LYS A 90 -15.13 -13.58 -0.87
CA LYS A 90 -16.54 -13.98 -0.75
C LYS A 90 -17.31 -13.22 0.33
N HIS A 91 -16.61 -12.62 1.28
CA HIS A 91 -17.21 -11.99 2.47
C HIS A 91 -17.10 -10.47 2.43
N VAL A 92 -15.99 -9.95 1.89
CA VAL A 92 -15.72 -8.52 1.75
C VAL A 92 -15.06 -8.31 0.41
N ARG A 93 -15.50 -7.29 -0.35
CA ARG A 93 -14.93 -7.02 -1.69
C ARG A 93 -13.47 -6.59 -1.63
N HIS A 94 -13.11 -5.86 -0.59
CA HIS A 94 -11.79 -5.30 -0.40
C HIS A 94 -11.16 -5.66 0.96
N PRO A 95 -10.80 -6.94 1.19
CA PRO A 95 -10.29 -7.39 2.48
C PRO A 95 -8.96 -6.73 2.86
N ILE A 96 -8.13 -6.38 1.88
CA ILE A 96 -6.86 -5.68 2.10
C ILE A 96 -7.10 -4.23 2.56
N TYR A 97 -8.00 -3.49 1.91
CA TYR A 97 -8.35 -2.13 2.32
C TYR A 97 -9.01 -2.10 3.70
N LEU A 98 -9.84 -3.08 4.02
CA LEU A 98 -10.37 -3.25 5.38
C LEU A 98 -9.24 -3.40 6.40
N GLY A 99 -8.23 -4.23 6.09
CA GLY A 99 -7.05 -4.40 6.94
C GLY A 99 -6.28 -3.10 7.17
N PHE A 100 -6.08 -2.30 6.12
CA PHE A 100 -5.43 -0.99 6.24
C PHE A 100 -6.22 0.00 7.08
N VAL A 101 -7.55 0.06 6.90
CA VAL A 101 -8.41 0.90 7.74
C VAL A 101 -8.29 0.47 9.20
N ILE A 102 -8.41 -0.82 9.51
CA ILE A 102 -8.22 -1.32 10.88
C ILE A 102 -6.83 -0.93 11.43
N ALA A 103 -5.78 -1.08 10.63
CA ALA A 103 -4.42 -0.74 11.05
C ALA A 103 -4.25 0.76 11.37
N PHE A 104 -4.83 1.66 10.58
CA PHE A 104 -4.77 3.11 10.81
C PHE A 104 -5.42 3.51 12.14
N TRP A 105 -6.49 2.80 12.53
CA TRP A 105 -7.26 3.08 13.74
C TRP A 105 -6.80 2.27 14.96
N SER A 106 -5.89 1.30 14.81
CA SER A 106 -5.42 0.42 15.88
C SER A 106 -4.34 1.05 16.78
N ALA A 107 -3.97 2.31 16.56
CA ALA A 107 -2.99 2.99 17.40
C ALA A 107 -3.52 3.14 18.84
N PRO A 108 -2.81 2.64 19.88
CA PRO A 108 -3.29 2.69 21.27
C PRO A 108 -3.35 4.12 21.83
N HIS A 109 -2.55 5.03 21.27
CA HIS A 109 -2.57 6.45 21.61
C HIS A 109 -2.73 7.28 20.33
N MET A 110 -3.84 8.01 20.24
CA MET A 110 -4.20 8.79 19.07
C MET A 110 -3.67 10.23 19.21
N THR A 111 -2.54 10.52 18.57
CA THR A 111 -2.02 11.88 18.42
C THR A 111 -2.77 12.62 17.31
N LEU A 112 -2.77 13.96 17.31
CA LEU A 112 -3.41 14.75 16.24
C LEU A 112 -2.87 14.38 14.84
N GLY A 113 -1.56 14.14 14.71
CA GLY A 113 -0.96 13.71 13.46
C GLY A 113 -1.45 12.33 13.01
N HIS A 114 -1.55 11.36 13.93
CA HIS A 114 -2.11 10.04 13.61
C HIS A 114 -3.60 10.11 13.26
N LEU A 115 -4.37 10.98 13.93
CA LEU A 115 -5.79 11.17 13.63
C LEU A 115 -5.99 11.74 12.23
N LEU A 116 -5.23 12.79 11.87
CA LEU A 116 -5.28 13.39 10.53
C LEU A 116 -4.84 12.38 9.46
N PHE A 117 -3.79 11.59 9.74
CA PHE A 117 -3.36 10.51 8.87
C PHE A 117 -4.43 9.43 8.71
N ALA A 118 -5.06 8.98 9.80
CA ALA A 118 -6.07 7.94 9.78
C ALA A 118 -7.33 8.39 9.01
N ILE A 119 -7.79 9.62 9.21
CA ILE A 119 -8.92 10.19 8.46
C ILE A 119 -8.54 10.37 6.98
N GLY A 120 -7.40 11.01 6.71
CA GLY A 120 -6.94 11.26 5.34
C GLY A 120 -6.69 9.97 4.56
N GLY A 121 -6.03 9.00 5.19
CA GLY A 121 -5.76 7.66 4.63
C GLY A 121 -7.05 6.86 4.41
N THR A 122 -8.00 6.92 5.34
CA THR A 122 -9.32 6.30 5.15
C THR A 122 -10.05 6.96 3.96
N GLY A 123 -10.05 8.29 3.87
CA GLY A 123 -10.64 9.02 2.73
C GLY A 123 -9.97 8.66 1.40
N TYR A 124 -8.65 8.58 1.36
CA TYR A 124 -7.88 8.16 0.19
C TYR A 124 -8.25 6.74 -0.25
N ILE A 125 -8.35 5.79 0.68
CA ILE A 125 -8.77 4.42 0.41
C ILE A 125 -10.19 4.38 -0.17
N LEU A 126 -11.13 5.17 0.37
CA LEU A 126 -12.50 5.22 -0.16
C LEU A 126 -12.56 5.75 -1.59
N VAL A 127 -11.77 6.78 -1.91
CA VAL A 127 -11.64 7.28 -3.28
C VAL A 127 -11.02 6.21 -4.19
N GLY A 128 -9.97 5.53 -3.72
CA GLY A 128 -9.33 4.43 -4.45
C GLY A 128 -10.31 3.30 -4.77
N ILE A 129 -11.09 2.87 -3.78
CA ILE A 129 -12.15 1.85 -3.95
C ILE A 129 -13.16 2.28 -5.00
N PHE A 130 -13.62 3.54 -4.97
CA PHE A 130 -14.59 4.02 -5.93
C PHE A 130 -14.06 3.98 -7.38
N LEU A 131 -12.82 4.41 -7.57
CA LEU A 131 -12.16 4.38 -8.88
C LEU A 131 -11.95 2.94 -9.35
N GLU A 132 -11.46 2.07 -8.47
CA GLU A 132 -11.21 0.66 -8.76
C GLU A 132 -12.52 -0.08 -9.10
N GLU A 133 -13.59 0.11 -8.33
CA GLU A 133 -14.89 -0.51 -8.62
C GLU A 133 -15.47 -0.02 -9.96
N ARG A 134 -15.28 1.25 -10.31
CA ARG A 134 -15.71 1.78 -11.61
C ARG A 134 -14.98 1.09 -12.76
N ASP A 135 -13.67 0.92 -12.62
CA ASP A 135 -12.83 0.29 -13.65
C ASP A 135 -13.13 -1.22 -13.75
N LEU A 136 -13.38 -1.89 -12.62
CA LEU A 136 -13.79 -3.30 -12.59
C LEU A 136 -15.18 -3.51 -13.22
N VAL A 137 -16.13 -2.61 -13.00
CA VAL A 137 -17.42 -2.63 -13.70
C VAL A 137 -17.22 -2.40 -15.20
N ALA A 138 -16.32 -1.51 -15.61
CA ALA A 138 -16.03 -1.28 -17.02
C ALA A 138 -15.40 -2.52 -17.69
N HIS A 139 -14.53 -3.25 -16.98
CA HIS A 139 -13.83 -4.42 -17.53
C HIS A 139 -14.65 -5.72 -17.47
N PHE A 140 -15.35 -5.98 -16.37
CA PHE A 140 -16.06 -7.24 -16.12
C PHE A 140 -17.58 -7.14 -16.28
N GLY A 141 -18.12 -5.93 -16.45
CA GLY A 141 -19.53 -5.67 -16.74
C GLY A 141 -20.47 -6.27 -15.69
N GLN A 142 -21.48 -7.00 -16.15
CA GLN A 142 -22.54 -7.55 -15.31
C GLN A 142 -22.05 -8.53 -14.25
N LYS A 143 -20.98 -9.29 -14.53
CA LYS A 143 -20.40 -10.25 -13.58
C LYS A 143 -19.95 -9.57 -12.29
N TYR A 144 -19.34 -8.39 -12.40
CA TYR A 144 -18.91 -7.63 -11.23
C TYR A 144 -20.08 -6.94 -10.52
N ARG A 145 -21.08 -6.45 -11.26
CA ARG A 145 -22.30 -5.88 -10.65
C ARG A 145 -23.06 -6.90 -9.80
N GLU A 146 -23.18 -8.14 -10.29
CA GLU A 146 -23.76 -9.24 -9.53
C GLU A 146 -22.97 -9.58 -8.27
N TYR A 147 -21.64 -9.48 -8.34
CA TYR A 147 -20.78 -9.64 -7.19
C TYR A 147 -20.96 -8.50 -6.18
N GLN A 148 -21.07 -7.24 -6.63
CA GLN A 148 -21.34 -6.08 -5.77
C GLN A 148 -22.67 -6.19 -5.02
N MET A 149 -23.68 -6.83 -5.60
CA MET A 149 -24.96 -7.08 -4.93
C MET A 149 -24.87 -8.14 -3.82
N ARG A 150 -23.96 -9.11 -3.97
CA ARG A 150 -23.82 -10.25 -3.04
C ARG A 150 -22.81 -10.00 -1.92
N VAL A 151 -21.74 -9.29 -2.22
CA VAL A 151 -20.61 -9.11 -1.29
C VAL A 151 -20.49 -7.64 -0.91
N PRO A 152 -20.48 -7.28 0.39
CA PRO A 152 -20.37 -5.89 0.84
C PRO A 152 -18.96 -5.30 0.61
N MET A 153 -18.90 -3.97 0.54
CA MET A 153 -17.68 -3.23 0.16
C MET A 153 -16.51 -3.42 1.13
N LEU A 154 -16.74 -3.15 2.43
CA LEU A 154 -15.71 -3.16 3.47
C LEU A 154 -16.16 -3.93 4.73
N LEU A 155 -17.34 -3.62 5.28
CA LEU A 155 -17.82 -4.29 6.49
C LEU A 155 -18.68 -5.52 6.15
N PRO A 156 -18.40 -6.70 6.75
CA PRO A 156 -19.08 -7.96 6.40
C PRO A 156 -20.55 -8.04 6.84
N PHE A 157 -21.08 -7.00 7.51
CA PHE A 157 -22.42 -7.00 8.11
C PHE A 157 -23.54 -6.50 7.19
N GLY A 158 -23.30 -6.35 5.89
CA GLY A 158 -24.24 -5.69 4.95
C GLY A 158 -24.81 -6.53 3.80
N GLY A 159 -24.54 -7.84 3.72
CA GLY A 159 -25.03 -8.67 2.62
C GLY A 159 -26.50 -9.06 2.77
N LYS A 160 -27.37 -8.70 1.81
CA LYS A 160 -28.71 -9.30 1.72
C LYS A 160 -28.55 -10.79 1.44
N ARG A 161 -28.99 -11.63 2.39
CA ARG A 161 -29.24 -13.05 2.17
C ARG A 161 -30.35 -13.16 1.12
N GLY A 162 -29.97 -13.49 -0.12
CA GLY A 162 -30.86 -14.05 -1.13
C GLY A 162 -30.62 -15.54 -1.20
#